data_AF-A0A971XIZ3-F1
#
_entry.id   AF-A0A971XIZ3-F1
#
_cell.length_a   1.000
_cell.length_b   1.000
_cell.length_c   1.000
_cell.angle_alpha   90.00
_cell.angle_beta   90.00
_cell.angle_gamma   90.00
#
_symmetry.space_group_name_H-M   'P 1'
#
loop_
_entity.id
_entity.type
_entity.pdbx_description
1 polymer ?
#
loop_
_entity_poly.entity_id
_entity_poly.type
_entity_poly.pdbx_seq_one_letter_code
_entity_poly.pdbx_strand_id
1 'polypeptide(L)'
;MTAEEIILEGYRNCDLYDKEDINEHCKDVTAMKFFKGRENARIYCKEMTTPKGTRLVIAAVLHPGKKSQKNSQIERNIINRVGGYEYEID
;
A
#
# COMPACT_ATOMS: atom_id res chain seq x y z
N MET A 1 -8.32 6.70 -17.61
CA MET A 1 -7.48 5.75 -16.89
C MET A 1 -8.21 5.34 -15.63
N THR A 2 -8.44 4.06 -15.42
CA THR A 2 -9.14 3.53 -14.26
C THR A 2 -8.19 3.45 -13.05
N ALA A 3 -8.74 3.28 -11.85
CA ALA A 3 -7.94 3.08 -10.64
C ALA A 3 -7.03 1.84 -10.74
N GLU A 4 -7.54 0.78 -11.38
CA GLU A 4 -6.80 -0.45 -11.66
C GLU A 4 -5.60 -0.19 -12.56
N GLU A 5 -5.79 0.49 -13.69
CA GLU A 5 -4.71 0.84 -14.62
C GLU A 5 -3.63 1.67 -13.91
N ILE A 6 -4.02 2.65 -13.08
CA ILE A 6 -3.07 3.46 -12.30
C ILE A 6 -2.20 2.58 -11.41
N ILE A 7 -2.83 1.65 -10.68
CA ILE A 7 -2.13 0.80 -9.71
C ILE A 7 -1.25 -0.22 -10.43
N LEU A 8 -1.81 -0.98 -11.38
CA LEU A 8 -1.15 -2.12 -12.02
C LEU A 8 -0.05 -1.69 -13.01
N GLU A 9 -0.25 -0.59 -13.75
CA GLU A 9 0.76 -0.07 -14.67
C GLU A 9 1.82 0.79 -13.96
N GLY A 10 1.61 1.11 -12.68
CA GLY A 10 2.63 1.75 -11.85
C GLY A 10 2.70 3.26 -12.05
N TYR A 11 1.59 3.85 -12.49
CA TYR A 11 1.47 5.29 -12.57
C TYR A 11 1.44 5.89 -11.16
N ARG A 12 2.25 6.93 -10.98
CA ARG A 12 2.30 7.65 -9.71
C ARG A 12 1.03 8.46 -9.51
N ASN A 13 0.24 8.10 -8.51
CA ASN A 13 -0.92 8.89 -8.08
C ASN A 13 -1.02 8.90 -6.55
N CYS A 14 -0.37 9.88 -5.91
CA CYS A 14 -0.32 9.99 -4.45
C CYS A 14 -1.72 10.22 -3.81
N ASP A 15 -2.74 10.50 -4.61
CA ASP A 15 -4.12 10.60 -4.16
C ASP A 15 -4.86 9.27 -4.06
N LEU A 16 -4.49 8.30 -4.89
CA LEU A 16 -5.16 7.02 -4.99
C LEU A 16 -4.30 5.87 -4.45
N TYR A 17 -3.01 5.86 -4.78
CA TYR A 17 -2.08 4.79 -4.45
C TYR A 17 -0.64 5.30 -4.34
N ASP A 18 -0.05 5.13 -3.17
CA ASP A 18 1.21 5.81 -2.82
C ASP A 18 2.09 4.93 -1.94
N LYS A 19 3.40 5.20 -1.97
CA LYS A 19 4.35 4.55 -1.07
C LYS A 19 4.23 5.15 0.33
N GLU A 20 4.36 4.31 1.35
CA GLU A 20 4.39 4.78 2.74
C GLU A 20 5.84 5.03 3.23
N ASP A 21 6.82 4.28 2.70
CA ASP A 21 8.28 4.45 2.83
C ASP A 21 8.74 5.09 4.15
N ILE A 22 8.36 4.47 5.27
CA ILE A 22 8.67 4.98 6.62
C ILE A 22 10.05 4.53 7.12
N ASN A 23 10.64 3.51 6.49
CA ASN A 23 11.97 2.96 6.73
C ASN A 23 12.38 1.99 5.60
N GLU A 24 13.63 1.54 5.65
CA GLU A 24 14.23 0.61 4.67
C GLU A 24 13.46 -0.70 4.47
N HIS A 25 12.79 -1.21 5.51
CA HIS A 25 12.02 -2.46 5.47
C HIS A 25 10.64 -2.30 4.82
N CYS A 26 10.21 -1.08 4.50
CA CYS A 26 8.87 -0.76 4.01
C CYS A 26 8.87 -0.13 2.61
N LYS A 27 9.95 -0.27 1.85
CA LYS A 27 10.13 0.33 0.50
C LYS A 27 9.15 -0.19 -0.55
N ASP A 28 8.65 -1.39 -0.31
CA ASP A 28 7.67 -2.14 -1.08
C ASP A 28 6.25 -2.02 -0.51
N VAL A 29 6.06 -1.26 0.56
CA VAL A 29 4.74 -1.04 1.16
C VAL A 29 4.08 0.19 0.56
N THR A 30 2.86 -0.02 0.07
CA THR A 30 2.00 1.01 -0.52
C THR A 30 0.65 1.05 0.19
N ALA A 31 -0.12 2.11 -0.04
CA ALA A 31 -1.49 2.21 0.45
C ALA A 31 -2.44 2.65 -0.66
N MET A 32 -3.49 1.85 -0.90
CA MET A 32 -4.67 2.30 -1.62
C MET A 32 -5.48 3.22 -0.71
N LYS A 33 -5.86 4.39 -1.20
CA LYS A 33 -6.48 5.47 -0.43
C LYS A 33 -7.92 5.67 -0.86
N PHE A 34 -8.86 5.35 0.02
CA PHE A 34 -10.29 5.45 -0.25
C PHE A 34 -10.92 6.60 0.54
N PHE A 35 -11.88 7.28 -0.09
CA PHE A 35 -12.72 8.32 0.53
C PHE A 35 -11.92 9.32 1.38
N LYS A 36 -10.83 9.86 0.83
CA LYS A 36 -10.01 10.88 1.50
C LYS A 36 -10.90 12.02 2.01
N GLY A 37 -10.78 12.35 3.30
CA GLY A 37 -11.60 13.39 3.95
C GLY A 37 -12.95 12.92 4.50
N ARG A 38 -13.34 11.64 4.29
CA ARG A 38 -14.50 10.99 4.90
C ARG A 38 -14.06 9.78 5.74
N GLU A 39 -14.42 8.56 5.34
CA GLU A 39 -13.97 7.35 6.03
C GLU A 39 -12.44 7.26 6.05
N ASN A 40 -11.76 7.77 5.02
CA ASN A 40 -10.31 7.76 4.89
C ASN A 40 -9.72 6.34 5.11
N ALA A 41 -10.38 5.34 4.56
CA ALA A 41 -9.96 3.95 4.63
C ALA A 41 -8.69 3.72 3.79
N ARG A 42 -7.84 2.80 4.26
CA ARG A 42 -6.59 2.42 3.61
C ARG A 42 -6.51 0.91 3.46
N ILE A 43 -6.08 0.44 2.29
CA ILE A 43 -5.61 -0.92 2.13
C ILE A 43 -4.10 -0.85 1.98
N TYR A 44 -3.39 -1.31 3.00
CA TYR A 44 -1.93 -1.44 2.94
C TYR A 44 -1.58 -2.67 2.12
N CYS A 45 -0.75 -2.45 1.12
CA CYS A 45 -0.37 -3.45 0.14
C CYS A 45 1.14 -3.68 0.19
N LYS A 46 1.56 -4.82 -0.33
CA LYS A 46 2.96 -5.15 -0.58
C LYS A 46 3.16 -5.35 -2.07
N GLU A 47 4.09 -4.62 -2.64
CA GLU A 47 4.49 -4.76 -4.04
C GLU A 47 5.63 -5.76 -4.16
N MET A 48 5.59 -6.59 -5.19
CA MET A 48 6.73 -7.41 -5.57
C MET A 48 6.74 -7.67 -7.07
N THR A 49 7.90 -8.07 -7.58
CA THR A 49 8.07 -8.45 -8.98
C THR A 49 8.49 -9.91 -9.02
N THR A 50 7.78 -10.74 -9.78
CA THR A 50 8.15 -12.14 -9.96
C THR A 50 9.44 -12.24 -10.78
N PRO A 51 10.16 -13.38 -10.74
CA PRO A 51 11.33 -13.59 -11.60
C PRO A 51 11.06 -13.42 -13.10
N LYS A 52 9.80 -13.60 -13.53
CA LYS A 52 9.35 -13.43 -14.92
C LYS A 52 9.02 -11.96 -15.27
N GLY A 53 9.17 -11.03 -14.32
CA GLY A 53 8.90 -9.60 -14.52
C GLY A 53 7.45 -9.19 -14.28
N THR A 54 6.59 -10.07 -13.76
CA THR A 54 5.21 -9.72 -13.43
C THR A 54 5.18 -8.90 -12.15
N ARG A 55 4.61 -7.69 -12.22
CA ARG A 55 4.36 -6.87 -11.03
C ARG A 55 3.11 -7.34 -10.32
N LEU A 56 3.23 -7.54 -9.01
CA LEU A 56 2.16 -7.98 -8.14
C LEU A 56 1.91 -6.92 -7.06
N VAL A 57 0.63 -6.66 -6.79
CA VAL A 57 0.18 -5.78 -5.72
C VAL A 57 -0.71 -6.60 -4.80
N ILE A 58 -0.20 -6.91 -3.62
CA ILE A 58 -0.88 -7.79 -2.67
C ILE A 58 -1.58 -6.94 -1.64
N ALA A 59 -2.92 -6.89 -1.69
CA ALA A 59 -3.74 -6.21 -0.69
C ALA A 59 -3.73 -6.99 0.64
N ALA A 60 -3.04 -6.46 1.65
CA ALA A 60 -2.70 -7.24 2.84
C ALA A 60 -3.54 -6.87 4.07
N VAL A 61 -3.72 -5.57 4.35
CA VAL A 61 -4.40 -5.12 5.57
C VAL A 61 -5.34 -3.95 5.31
N LEU A 62 -6.61 -4.09 5.69
CA LEU A 62 -7.57 -3.00 5.74
C LEU A 62 -7.41 -2.20 7.04
N HIS A 63 -7.22 -0.89 6.91
CA HIS A 63 -7.37 0.08 7.98
C HIS A 63 -8.61 0.95 7.68
N PRO A 64 -9.72 0.76 8.40
CA PRO A 64 -11.04 1.27 7.99
C PRO A 64 -11.17 2.80 8.11
N GLY A 65 -10.29 3.47 8.86
CA GLY A 65 -10.35 4.92 8.94
C GLY A 65 -9.16 5.57 9.60
N LYS A 66 -8.32 6.17 8.77
CA LYS A 66 -7.15 6.93 9.19
C LYS A 66 -7.60 8.29 9.71
N LYS A 67 -7.34 8.56 11.00
CA LYS A 67 -7.80 9.80 11.67
C LYS A 67 -6.88 11.01 11.46
N SER A 68 -5.60 10.77 11.19
CA SER A 68 -4.59 11.82 11.03
C SER A 68 -4.05 11.87 9.60
N GLN A 69 -3.61 13.05 9.15
CA GLN A 69 -2.90 13.19 7.88
C GLN A 69 -1.53 12.49 7.90
N LYS A 70 -0.86 12.47 9.06
CA LYS A 70 0.42 11.78 9.25
C LYS A 70 0.23 10.37 9.78
N ASN A 71 1.20 9.49 9.53
CA ASN A 71 1.22 8.15 10.12
C ASN A 71 1.46 8.22 11.62
N SER A 72 0.43 7.85 12.39
CA SER A 72 0.53 7.64 13.83
C SER A 72 1.18 6.29 14.10
N GLN A 73 1.35 5.96 15.39
CA GLN A 73 1.89 4.66 15.78
C GLN A 73 1.06 3.49 15.23
N ILE A 74 -0.26 3.65 15.10
CA ILE A 74 -1.15 2.60 14.58
C ILE A 74 -0.79 2.28 13.13
N GLU A 75 -0.72 3.29 12.26
CA GLU A 75 -0.38 3.06 10.85
C GLU A 75 1.06 2.59 10.71
N ARG A 76 2.01 3.14 11.49
CA ARG A 76 3.40 2.65 11.49
C ARG A 76 3.49 1.18 11.87
N ASN A 77 2.72 0.71 12.85
CA ASN A 77 2.70 -0.70 13.22
C ASN A 77 2.13 -1.57 12.09
N ILE A 78 1.07 -1.12 11.43
CA ILE A 78 0.49 -1.83 10.27
C ILE A 78 1.50 -1.90 9.12
N ILE A 79 2.11 -0.77 8.77
CA ILE A 79 3.09 -0.67 7.68
C ILE A 79 4.30 -1.59 7.95
N ASN A 80 4.87 -1.58 9.15
CA ASN A 80 5.97 -2.48 9.50
C ASN A 80 5.55 -3.95 9.44
N ARG A 81 4.33 -4.28 9.91
CA ARG A 81 3.80 -5.64 9.83
C ARG A 81 3.69 -6.11 8.38
N VAL A 82 3.16 -5.27 7.50
CA VAL A 82 3.03 -5.56 6.06
C VAL A 82 4.40 -5.65 5.38
N GLY A 83 5.34 -4.79 5.74
CA GLY A 83 6.73 -4.85 5.26
C GLY A 83 7.41 -6.19 5.60
N GLY A 84 7.07 -6.78 6.75
CA GLY A 84 7.56 -8.10 7.16
C GLY A 84 6.85 -9.31 6.52
N TYR A 85 5.82 -9.12 5.69
CA TYR A 85 5.15 -10.25 5.04
C TYR A 85 6.02 -10.82 3.91
N GLU A 86 6.13 -12.13 3.88
CA GLU A 86 6.75 -12.92 2.82
C GLU A 86 5.66 -13.71 2.10
N TYR A 87 5.75 -13.80 0.77
CA TYR A 87 4.75 -14.47 -0.06
C TYR A 87 5.43 -15.46 -0.99
N GLU A 88 4.93 -16.68 -0.99
CA GLU A 88 5.24 -17.71 -1.98
C GLU A 88 4.17 -17.63 -3.08
N ILE A 89 4.61 -17.51 -4.34
CA ILE A 89 3.73 -17.33 -5.49
C ILE A 89 4.16 -18.32 -6.57
N ASP A 90 3.30 -19.29 -6.83
CA ASP A 90 3.47 -20.35 -7.83
C ASP A 90 3.14 -19.89 -9.26
#